data_AF-A0A924M005-F1
#
_entry.id   AF-A0A924M005-F1
#
_cell.length_a   1.000
_cell.length_b   1.000
_cell.length_c   1.000
_cell.angle_alpha   90.00
_cell.angle_beta   90.00
_cell.angle_gamma   90.00
#
_symmetry.space_group_name_H-M   'P 1'
#
loop_
_entity.id
_entity.type
_entity.pdbx_description
1 polymer ?
#
loop_
_entity_poly.entity_id
_entity_poly.type
_entity_poly.pdbx_seq_one_letter_code
_entity_poly.pdbx_strand_id
1 'polypeptide(L)'
;MTLKFNAKSHRYYLDGKPIKGVTTLLGSLNKPAIPYWAAKSVAEHVADHLDDLEAWGRMDRESLVAALKQVPWTKRDKAAIRGTEIHALAEEIVHGREVEVPDHLLGFVQGYVDFLDAFNVTPIATECSVGNREHYYAGRFDFIGTIDTEHDKGLTWLLDWKTSAGVYGETGLQTAAYARGEFYVTDDDADTEIPMPHVDKIGVVHITESGTYLHELGPINMSFDEFLHTAALTKSSDRRKSLVGDPISAKAAVA
;
A
#
# COMPACT_ATOMS: atom_id res chain seq x y z
N MET A 1 23.75 -5.72 -10.71
CA MET A 1 22.46 -6.33 -10.31
C MET A 1 21.55 -5.15 -10.01
N THR A 2 20.31 -5.15 -10.49
CA THR A 2 19.56 -3.88 -10.59
C THR A 2 18.10 -4.08 -10.22
N LEU A 3 17.53 -3.18 -9.42
CA LEU A 3 16.09 -3.11 -9.17
C LEU A 3 15.57 -1.77 -9.65
N LYS A 4 14.75 -1.76 -10.70
CA LYS A 4 14.22 -0.52 -11.29
C LYS A 4 12.71 -0.44 -11.12
N PHE A 5 12.24 0.70 -10.63
CA PHE A 5 10.81 1.02 -10.59
C PHE A 5 10.44 1.96 -11.74
N ASN A 6 9.41 1.60 -12.51
CA ASN A 6 8.85 2.44 -13.56
C ASN A 6 7.58 3.10 -13.03
N ALA A 7 7.66 4.37 -12.64
CA ALA A 7 6.54 5.11 -12.07
C ALA A 7 5.34 5.21 -13.03
N LYS A 8 5.56 5.38 -14.35
CA LYS A 8 4.48 5.51 -15.34
C LYS A 8 3.60 4.26 -15.46
N SER A 9 4.22 3.08 -15.34
CA SER A 9 3.52 1.80 -15.46
C SER A 9 3.30 1.09 -14.13
N HIS A 10 3.79 1.67 -13.03
CA HIS A 10 3.84 1.07 -11.69
C HIS A 10 4.39 -0.36 -11.69
N ARG A 11 5.51 -0.58 -12.39
CA ARG A 11 6.13 -1.91 -12.54
C ARG A 11 7.56 -1.92 -12.04
N TYR A 12 7.92 -3.02 -11.38
CA TYR A 12 9.29 -3.31 -10.97
C TYR A 12 9.96 -4.24 -11.97
N TYR A 13 11.27 -4.04 -12.13
CA TYR A 13 12.16 -4.87 -12.93
C TYR A 13 13.36 -5.26 -12.08
N LEU A 14 13.51 -6.56 -11.81
CA LEU A 14 14.66 -7.13 -11.11
C LEU A 14 15.55 -7.82 -12.13
N ASP A 15 16.80 -7.36 -12.24
CA ASP A 15 17.78 -7.87 -13.19
C ASP A 15 17.24 -7.92 -14.63
N GLY A 16 16.52 -6.85 -15.01
CA GLY A 16 15.91 -6.67 -16.33
C GLY A 16 14.60 -7.44 -16.56
N LYS A 17 14.14 -8.27 -15.61
CA LYS A 17 12.91 -9.07 -15.74
C LYS A 17 11.78 -8.45 -14.92
N PRO A 18 10.54 -8.44 -15.43
CA PRO A 18 9.40 -7.94 -14.67
C PRO A 18 9.19 -8.78 -13.41
N ILE A 19 8.91 -8.11 -12.31
CA ILE A 19 8.64 -8.70 -11.01
C ILE A 19 7.43 -8.04 -10.37
N LYS A 20 6.63 -8.79 -9.60
CA LYS A 20 5.41 -8.26 -8.98
C LYS A 20 5.76 -7.49 -7.70
N GLY A 21 5.09 -6.36 -7.52
CA GLY A 21 5.13 -5.59 -6.27
C GLY A 21 4.44 -6.32 -5.11
N VAL A 22 4.86 -6.08 -3.87
CA VAL A 22 4.22 -6.62 -2.65
C VAL A 22 2.72 -6.34 -2.63
N THR A 23 2.29 -5.10 -2.90
CA THR A 23 0.87 -4.72 -2.93
C THR A 23 0.09 -5.46 -4.01
N THR A 24 0.71 -5.74 -5.15
CA THR A 24 0.11 -6.58 -6.21
C THR A 24 -0.03 -8.02 -5.73
N LEU A 25 0.98 -8.56 -5.04
CA LEU A 25 0.97 -9.94 -4.52
C LEU A 25 -0.08 -10.14 -3.43
N LEU A 26 -0.37 -9.12 -2.63
CA LEU A 26 -1.44 -9.12 -1.64
C LEU A 26 -2.84 -9.01 -2.25
N GLY A 27 -2.96 -8.78 -3.56
CA GLY A 27 -4.24 -8.58 -4.24
C GLY A 27 -5.22 -9.76 -4.21
N SER A 28 -4.76 -10.98 -3.85
CA SER A 28 -5.64 -12.14 -3.67
C SER A 28 -6.34 -12.19 -2.32
N LEU A 29 -5.98 -11.33 -1.36
CA LEU A 29 -6.68 -11.27 -0.08
C LEU A 29 -8.12 -10.84 -0.29
N ASN A 30 -9.04 -11.54 0.37
CA ASN A 30 -10.44 -11.21 0.30
C ASN A 30 -10.70 -9.92 1.09
N LYS A 31 -11.38 -8.96 0.46
CA LYS A 31 -11.74 -7.67 1.07
C LYS A 31 -13.27 -7.53 1.13
N PRO A 32 -13.96 -8.34 1.97
CA PRO A 32 -15.42 -8.42 1.97
C PRO A 32 -16.09 -7.10 2.37
N ALA A 33 -15.38 -6.19 3.03
CA ALA A 33 -15.88 -4.87 3.40
C ALA A 33 -15.98 -3.89 2.21
N ILE A 34 -15.21 -4.07 1.14
CA ILE A 34 -15.16 -3.11 0.02
C ILE A 34 -16.51 -2.99 -0.70
N PRO A 35 -17.23 -4.08 -1.06
CA PRO A 35 -18.55 -3.98 -1.65
C PRO A 35 -19.55 -3.21 -0.79
N TYR A 36 -19.58 -3.44 0.53
CA TYR A 36 -20.46 -2.73 1.45
C TYR A 36 -20.10 -1.25 1.55
N TRP A 37 -18.82 -0.93 1.65
CA TRP A 37 -18.34 0.45 1.65
C TRP A 37 -18.67 1.19 0.35
N ALA A 38 -18.55 0.52 -0.80
CA ALA A 38 -18.88 1.10 -2.09
C ALA A 38 -20.39 1.41 -2.20
N ALA A 39 -21.24 0.46 -1.80
CA ALA A 39 -22.69 0.66 -1.77
C ALA A 39 -23.09 1.80 -0.81
N LYS A 40 -22.51 1.80 0.40
CA LYS A 40 -22.72 2.87 1.40
C LYS A 40 -22.31 4.24 0.85
N SER A 41 -21.15 4.35 0.21
CA SER A 41 -20.64 5.62 -0.34
C SER A 41 -21.58 6.21 -1.40
N VAL A 42 -22.20 5.37 -2.24
CA VAL A 42 -23.21 5.82 -3.20
C VAL A 42 -24.47 6.30 -2.48
N ALA A 43 -24.95 5.54 -1.49
CA ALA A 43 -26.15 5.90 -0.73
C ALA A 43 -25.96 7.24 0.03
N GLU A 44 -24.82 7.44 0.67
CA GLU A 44 -24.46 8.70 1.34
C GLU A 44 -24.41 9.85 0.34
N HIS A 45 -23.73 9.68 -0.79
CA HIS A 45 -23.65 10.73 -1.82
C HIS A 45 -25.04 11.17 -2.30
N VAL A 46 -25.96 10.23 -2.54
CA VAL A 46 -27.34 10.56 -2.91
C VAL A 46 -28.07 11.27 -1.78
N ALA A 47 -27.92 10.82 -0.53
CA ALA A 47 -28.56 11.43 0.63
C ALA A 47 -28.06 12.86 0.91
N ASP A 48 -26.78 13.13 0.63
CA ASP A 48 -26.16 14.44 0.81
C ASP A 48 -26.50 15.43 -0.32
N HIS A 49 -27.03 14.96 -1.44
CA HIS A 49 -27.30 15.75 -2.66
C HIS A 49 -28.76 15.61 -3.13
N LEU A 50 -29.71 15.55 -2.19
CA LEU A 50 -31.14 15.40 -2.53
C LEU A 50 -31.69 16.55 -3.38
N ASP A 51 -31.12 17.75 -3.26
CA ASP A 51 -31.51 18.91 -4.06
C ASP A 51 -31.11 18.77 -5.55
N ASP A 52 -30.14 17.92 -5.86
CA ASP A 52 -29.68 17.66 -7.23
C ASP A 52 -30.57 16.62 -7.96
N LEU A 53 -31.52 15.99 -7.27
CA LEU A 53 -32.34 14.91 -7.84
C LEU A 53 -33.13 15.33 -9.09
N GLU A 54 -33.62 16.58 -9.14
CA GLU A 54 -34.33 17.07 -10.33
C GLU A 54 -33.39 17.17 -11.53
N ALA A 55 -32.16 17.65 -11.33
CA ALA A 55 -31.14 17.71 -12.37
C ALA A 55 -30.72 16.31 -12.83
N TRP A 56 -30.51 15.38 -11.90
CA TRP A 56 -30.21 13.98 -12.19
C TRP A 56 -31.35 13.29 -12.94
N GLY A 57 -32.61 13.63 -12.63
CA GLY A 57 -33.78 13.12 -13.32
C GLY A 57 -33.87 13.53 -14.80
N ARG A 58 -33.12 14.56 -15.22
CA ARG A 58 -33.02 14.99 -16.62
C ARG A 58 -31.89 14.27 -17.38
N MET A 59 -31.00 13.56 -16.69
CA MET A 59 -29.96 12.74 -17.32
C MET A 59 -30.55 11.43 -17.83
N ASP A 60 -29.96 10.83 -18.87
CA ASP A 60 -30.29 9.47 -19.23
C ASP A 60 -29.82 8.48 -18.14
N ARG A 61 -30.50 7.33 -18.05
CA ARG A 61 -30.26 6.33 -17.01
C ARG A 61 -28.82 5.82 -17.02
N GLU A 62 -28.21 5.63 -18.19
CA GLU A 62 -26.88 5.04 -18.30
C GLU A 62 -25.83 6.01 -17.77
N SER A 63 -25.92 7.28 -18.16
CA SER A 63 -25.04 8.35 -17.67
C SER A 63 -25.14 8.54 -16.16
N LEU A 64 -26.35 8.55 -15.59
CA LEU A 64 -26.54 8.69 -14.14
C LEU A 64 -25.96 7.49 -13.38
N VAL A 65 -26.23 6.27 -13.84
CA VAL A 65 -25.66 5.06 -13.22
C VAL A 65 -24.14 5.05 -13.33
N ALA A 66 -23.58 5.47 -14.46
CA ALA A 66 -22.13 5.57 -14.63
C ALA A 66 -21.52 6.56 -13.65
N ALA A 67 -22.11 7.75 -13.49
CA ALA A 67 -21.65 8.76 -12.54
C ALA A 67 -21.70 8.26 -11.09
N LEU A 68 -22.84 7.70 -10.65
CA LEU A 68 -22.99 7.18 -9.30
C LEU A 68 -22.04 6.01 -9.01
N LYS A 69 -21.81 5.12 -9.97
CA LYS A 69 -20.84 4.02 -9.82
C LYS A 69 -19.40 4.52 -9.61
N GLN A 70 -19.07 5.73 -10.04
CA GLN A 70 -17.74 6.33 -9.88
C GLN A 70 -17.52 7.03 -8.53
N VAL A 71 -18.59 7.30 -7.77
CA VAL A 71 -18.50 7.96 -6.44
C VAL A 71 -17.50 7.28 -5.50
N PRO A 72 -17.58 5.97 -5.20
CA PRO A 72 -16.65 5.33 -4.28
C PRO A 72 -15.21 5.37 -4.81
N TRP A 73 -14.99 5.16 -6.11
CA TRP A 73 -13.66 5.16 -6.69
C TRP A 73 -13.03 6.55 -6.68
N THR A 74 -13.80 7.59 -6.98
CA THR A 74 -13.36 8.98 -6.86
C THR A 74 -12.95 9.32 -5.43
N LYS A 75 -13.72 8.86 -4.42
CA LYS A 75 -13.38 9.03 -3.00
C LYS A 75 -12.07 8.32 -2.63
N ARG A 76 -11.88 7.08 -3.11
CA ARG A 76 -10.63 6.32 -2.94
C ARG A 76 -9.45 7.03 -3.59
N ASP A 77 -9.61 7.48 -4.83
CA ASP A 77 -8.52 8.04 -5.62
C ASP A 77 -8.07 9.39 -5.05
N LYS A 78 -9.01 10.23 -4.59
CA LYS A 78 -8.68 11.44 -3.81
C LYS A 78 -7.88 11.12 -2.54
N ALA A 79 -8.26 10.08 -1.81
CA ALA A 79 -7.52 9.66 -0.62
C ALA A 79 -6.12 9.12 -0.96
N ALA A 80 -5.98 8.41 -2.09
CA ALA A 80 -4.70 7.91 -2.56
C ALA A 80 -3.74 9.04 -2.97
N ILE A 81 -4.23 10.04 -3.72
CA ILE A 81 -3.45 11.24 -4.09
C ILE A 81 -2.93 11.95 -2.86
N ARG A 82 -3.81 12.23 -1.89
CA ARG A 82 -3.45 12.83 -0.60
C ARG A 82 -2.37 12.03 0.12
N GLY A 83 -2.50 10.70 0.15
CA GLY A 83 -1.49 9.81 0.70
C GLY A 83 -0.13 10.03 0.03
N THR A 84 -0.06 9.95 -1.29
CA THR A 84 1.18 10.17 -2.05
C THR A 84 1.83 11.52 -1.77
N GLU A 85 1.05 12.60 -1.69
CA GLU A 85 1.57 13.94 -1.37
C GLU A 85 2.16 14.00 0.05
N ILE A 86 1.52 13.35 1.03
CA ILE A 86 2.01 13.30 2.41
C ILE A 86 3.32 12.51 2.51
N HIS A 87 3.46 11.39 1.79
CA HIS A 87 4.73 10.64 1.79
C HIS A 87 5.88 11.45 1.19
N ALA A 88 5.63 12.15 0.08
CA ALA A 88 6.63 13.02 -0.53
C ALA A 88 7.07 14.14 0.44
N LEU A 89 6.12 14.78 1.14
CA LEU A 89 6.45 15.80 2.15
C LEU A 89 7.20 15.18 3.35
N ALA A 90 6.78 14.01 3.81
CA ALA A 90 7.41 13.31 4.93
C ALA A 90 8.89 12.97 4.62
N GLU A 91 9.18 12.53 3.40
CA GLU A 91 10.56 12.27 2.94
C GLU A 91 11.42 13.54 3.01
N GLU A 92 10.93 14.67 2.50
CA GLU A 92 11.68 15.92 2.58
C GLU A 92 11.94 16.36 4.04
N ILE A 93 10.92 16.27 4.89
CA ILE A 93 10.97 16.68 6.29
C ILE A 93 11.95 15.82 7.11
N VAL A 94 11.94 14.50 6.94
CA VAL A 94 12.81 13.61 7.71
C VAL A 94 14.29 13.80 7.37
N HIS A 95 14.58 14.35 6.19
CA HIS A 95 15.93 14.78 5.78
C HIS A 95 16.25 16.23 6.16
N GLY A 96 15.39 16.89 6.94
CA GLY A 96 15.59 18.25 7.44
C GLY A 96 15.44 19.34 6.37
N ARG A 97 14.75 19.04 5.26
CA ARG A 97 14.50 20.03 4.19
C ARG A 97 13.25 20.86 4.52
N GLU A 98 13.30 22.15 4.20
CA GLU A 98 12.13 23.03 4.31
C GLU A 98 11.13 22.71 3.19
N VAL A 99 9.86 22.57 3.54
CA VAL A 99 8.78 22.25 2.60
C VAL A 99 7.65 23.26 2.69
N GLU A 100 7.04 23.57 1.55
CA GLU A 100 5.77 24.30 1.50
C GLU A 100 4.62 23.31 1.61
N VAL A 101 3.82 23.45 2.68
CA VAL A 101 2.71 22.52 2.97
C VAL A 101 1.39 23.13 2.53
N PRO A 102 0.64 22.50 1.61
CA PRO A 102 -0.71 22.94 1.28
C PRO A 102 -1.63 22.93 2.51
N ASP A 103 -2.49 23.94 2.66
CA ASP A 103 -3.39 24.11 3.83
C ASP A 103 -4.16 22.82 4.19
N HIS A 104 -4.64 22.10 3.18
CA HIS A 104 -5.44 20.89 3.36
C HIS A 104 -4.64 19.66 3.84
N LEU A 105 -3.30 19.73 3.84
CA LEU A 105 -2.39 18.70 4.36
C LEU A 105 -1.76 19.08 5.70
N LEU A 106 -1.90 20.34 6.14
CA LEU A 106 -1.20 20.87 7.30
C LEU A 106 -1.37 20.02 8.55
N GLY A 107 -2.60 19.56 8.84
CA GLY A 107 -2.86 18.70 10.00
C GLY A 107 -2.13 17.36 9.96
N PHE A 108 -1.99 16.76 8.78
CA PHE A 108 -1.26 15.49 8.62
C PHE A 108 0.25 15.70 8.73
N VAL A 109 0.78 16.75 8.10
CA VAL A 109 2.21 17.06 8.18
C VAL A 109 2.62 17.46 9.58
N GLN A 110 1.80 18.24 10.29
CA GLN A 110 2.05 18.55 11.70
C GLN A 110 2.06 17.28 12.55
N GLY A 111 1.09 16.38 12.36
CA GLY A 111 1.07 15.09 13.05
C GLY A 111 2.27 14.21 12.74
N TYR A 112 2.87 14.34 11.56
CA TYR A 112 4.13 13.68 11.20
C TYR A 112 5.33 14.27 11.97
N VAL A 113 5.49 15.60 11.95
CA VAL A 113 6.56 16.30 12.68
C VAL A 113 6.48 16.03 14.18
N ASP A 114 5.28 16.13 14.76
CA ASP A 114 5.04 15.86 16.18
C ASP A 114 5.47 14.43 16.54
N PHE A 115 5.25 13.46 15.64
CA PHE A 115 5.70 12.09 15.83
C PHE A 115 7.23 11.98 15.80
N LEU A 116 7.90 12.61 14.82
CA LEU A 116 9.36 12.59 14.74
C LEU A 116 10.00 13.12 16.02
N ASP A 117 9.49 14.24 16.54
CA ASP A 117 9.96 14.89 17.76
C ASP A 117 9.66 14.04 19.00
N ALA A 118 8.43 13.55 19.15
CA ALA A 118 8.02 12.78 20.33
C ALA A 118 8.74 11.44 20.45
N PHE A 119 9.10 10.82 19.33
CA PHE A 119 9.78 9.52 19.28
C PHE A 119 11.29 9.63 19.01
N ASN A 120 11.84 10.85 18.91
CA ASN A 120 13.26 11.12 18.62
C ASN A 120 13.79 10.22 17.48
N VAL A 121 13.09 10.29 16.34
CA VAL A 121 13.29 9.37 15.22
C VAL A 121 14.65 9.60 14.56
N THR A 122 15.39 8.53 14.29
CA THR A 122 16.64 8.57 13.51
C THR A 122 16.49 7.72 12.25
N PRO A 123 16.52 8.32 11.04
CA PRO A 123 16.38 7.58 9.79
C PRO A 123 17.62 6.73 9.47
N ILE A 124 17.40 5.53 8.92
CA ILE A 124 18.42 4.69 8.29
C ILE A 124 18.22 4.68 6.77
N ALA A 125 16.99 4.48 6.31
CA ALA A 125 16.60 4.51 4.90
C ALA A 125 15.14 4.93 4.75
N THR A 126 14.80 5.69 3.72
CA THR A 126 13.44 6.20 3.48
C THR A 126 13.09 6.07 2.01
N GLU A 127 11.85 5.73 1.69
CA GLU A 127 11.33 5.72 0.31
C GLU A 127 12.15 4.90 -0.69
N CYS A 128 12.84 3.85 -0.21
CA CYS A 128 13.70 3.00 -1.06
C CYS A 128 12.95 1.83 -1.68
N SER A 129 13.41 1.40 -2.86
CA SER A 129 12.91 0.18 -3.51
C SER A 129 13.59 -1.05 -2.91
N VAL A 130 12.82 -2.04 -2.49
CA VAL A 130 13.28 -3.30 -1.87
C VAL A 130 13.07 -4.49 -2.80
N GLY A 131 14.04 -5.40 -2.84
CA GLY A 131 14.00 -6.62 -3.64
C GLY A 131 14.27 -7.88 -2.82
N ASN A 132 13.65 -8.99 -3.23
CA ASN A 132 13.94 -10.32 -2.73
C ASN A 132 13.98 -11.28 -3.92
N ARG A 133 15.16 -11.84 -4.21
CA ARG A 133 15.36 -12.77 -5.34
C ARG A 133 14.82 -14.14 -5.03
N GLU A 134 15.04 -14.65 -3.83
CA GLU A 134 14.64 -16.00 -3.40
C GLU A 134 13.14 -16.25 -3.66
N HIS A 135 12.30 -15.35 -3.16
CA HIS A 135 10.85 -15.42 -3.31
C HIS A 135 10.33 -14.58 -4.47
N TYR A 136 11.20 -13.91 -5.22
CA TYR A 136 10.88 -13.17 -6.44
C TYR A 136 9.72 -12.17 -6.25
N TYR A 137 9.95 -11.15 -5.43
CA TYR A 137 9.09 -9.97 -5.29
C TYR A 137 9.92 -8.68 -5.15
N ALA A 138 9.25 -7.53 -5.30
CA ALA A 138 9.82 -6.22 -5.03
C ALA A 138 8.78 -5.31 -4.36
N GLY A 139 9.21 -4.14 -3.87
CA GLY A 139 8.31 -3.11 -3.37
C GLY A 139 9.04 -1.82 -3.03
N ARG A 140 8.35 -0.92 -2.35
CA ARG A 140 8.88 0.32 -1.81
C ARG A 140 8.40 0.43 -0.37
N PHE A 141 9.31 0.69 0.56
CA PHE A 141 8.98 0.94 1.95
C PHE A 141 9.09 2.44 2.24
N ASP A 142 8.33 2.92 3.22
CA ASP A 142 8.32 4.35 3.55
C ASP A 142 9.52 4.70 4.43
N PHE A 143 9.78 3.91 5.48
CA PHE A 143 10.80 4.22 6.47
C PHE A 143 11.43 2.99 7.14
N ILE A 144 12.75 3.04 7.31
CA ILE A 144 13.53 2.21 8.23
C ILE A 144 14.38 3.13 9.09
N GLY A 145 14.36 2.91 10.40
CA GLY A 145 15.13 3.72 11.35
C GLY A 145 14.92 3.29 12.79
N THR A 146 15.43 4.08 13.73
CA THR A 146 15.25 3.84 15.17
C THR A 146 14.35 4.89 15.79
N ILE A 147 13.64 4.51 16.85
CA ILE A 147 12.87 5.39 17.72
C ILE A 147 13.44 5.31 19.15
N ASP A 148 13.25 6.35 19.95
CA ASP A 148 13.69 6.41 21.35
C ASP A 148 12.47 6.41 22.28
N THR A 149 12.00 5.21 22.62
CA THR A 149 11.02 4.99 23.69
C THR A 149 11.67 4.21 24.83
N GLU A 150 11.05 4.19 26.01
CA GLU A 150 11.54 3.43 27.16
C GLU A 150 11.77 1.94 26.84
N HIS A 151 10.97 1.36 25.94
CA HIS A 151 10.99 -0.07 25.63
C HIS A 151 11.64 -0.41 24.29
N ASP A 152 11.84 0.56 23.40
CA ASP A 152 12.30 0.34 22.03
C ASP A 152 13.62 1.04 21.68
N LYS A 153 14.32 1.59 22.67
CA LYS A 153 15.59 2.28 22.47
C LYS A 153 16.61 1.40 21.72
N GLY A 154 17.01 1.87 20.54
CA GLY A 154 18.01 1.21 19.69
C GLY A 154 17.47 0.05 18.84
N LEU A 155 16.16 -0.26 18.92
CA LEU A 155 15.53 -1.22 18.01
C LEU A 155 15.34 -0.59 16.63
N THR A 156 15.62 -1.36 15.59
CA THR A 156 15.37 -0.95 14.20
C THR A 156 13.93 -1.29 13.82
N TRP A 157 13.20 -0.27 13.40
CA TRP A 157 11.83 -0.36 12.96
C TRP A 157 11.74 -0.20 11.45
N LEU A 158 10.88 -1.00 10.82
CA LEU A 158 10.32 -0.68 9.51
C LEU A 158 8.90 -0.17 9.71
N LEU A 159 8.68 1.09 9.36
CA LEU A 159 7.42 1.79 9.57
C LEU A 159 6.78 2.12 8.23
N ASP A 160 5.47 1.97 8.19
CA ASP A 160 4.63 2.37 7.07
C ASP A 160 3.72 3.52 7.52
N TRP A 161 3.65 4.59 6.74
CA TRP A 161 2.85 5.78 7.04
C TRP A 161 1.44 5.59 6.49
N LYS A 162 0.41 5.86 7.31
CA LYS A 162 -0.99 5.72 6.89
C LYS A 162 -1.82 6.91 7.31
N THR A 163 -2.55 7.45 6.34
CA THR A 163 -3.50 8.57 6.49
C THR A 163 -4.95 8.13 6.20
N SER A 164 -5.16 6.81 6.12
CA SER A 164 -6.48 6.20 5.93
C SER A 164 -7.33 6.33 7.19
N ALA A 165 -8.64 6.07 7.06
CA ALA A 165 -9.57 6.12 8.19
C ALA A 165 -9.31 5.02 9.26
N GLY A 166 -8.48 4.03 8.96
CA GLY A 166 -8.12 2.99 9.90
C GLY A 166 -6.88 2.22 9.46
N VAL A 167 -6.40 1.37 10.38
CA VAL A 167 -5.28 0.45 10.20
C VAL A 167 -5.82 -0.95 9.91
N TYR A 168 -5.22 -1.63 8.93
CA TYR A 168 -5.62 -2.97 8.52
C TYR A 168 -4.46 -3.96 8.68
N GLY A 169 -4.76 -5.20 9.10
CA GLY A 169 -3.75 -6.24 9.34
C GLY A 169 -2.91 -6.60 8.12
N GLU A 170 -3.42 -6.37 6.90
CA GLU A 170 -2.67 -6.53 5.64
C GLU A 170 -1.38 -5.70 5.61
N THR A 171 -1.37 -4.57 6.33
CA THR A 171 -0.17 -3.71 6.50
C THR A 171 0.98 -4.50 7.13
N GLY A 172 0.68 -5.39 8.09
CA GLY A 172 1.68 -6.26 8.71
C GLY A 172 2.31 -7.24 7.73
N LEU A 173 1.52 -7.76 6.78
CA LEU A 173 2.04 -8.62 5.71
C LEU A 173 2.94 -7.85 4.75
N GLN A 174 2.54 -6.61 4.43
CA GLN A 174 3.31 -5.72 3.57
C GLN A 174 4.66 -5.33 4.20
N THR A 175 4.65 -4.84 5.44
CA THR A 175 5.86 -4.42 6.15
C THR A 175 6.77 -5.61 6.46
N ALA A 176 6.22 -6.79 6.77
CA ALA A 176 7.01 -8.02 6.94
C ALA A 176 7.70 -8.45 5.64
N ALA A 177 7.04 -8.32 4.49
CA ALA A 177 7.67 -8.56 3.19
C ALA A 177 8.82 -7.59 2.94
N TYR A 178 8.68 -6.31 3.30
CA TYR A 178 9.79 -5.36 3.18
C TYR A 178 10.93 -5.67 4.14
N ALA A 179 10.63 -6.00 5.40
CA ALA A 179 11.62 -6.38 6.42
C ALA A 179 12.38 -7.68 6.10
N ARG A 180 11.84 -8.50 5.17
CA ARG A 180 12.46 -9.72 4.65
C ARG A 180 12.97 -9.55 3.21
N GLY A 181 13.09 -8.31 2.74
CA GLY A 181 13.89 -7.99 1.56
C GLY A 181 15.34 -8.43 1.75
N GLU A 182 16.01 -8.81 0.66
CA GLU A 182 17.44 -9.14 0.68
C GLU A 182 18.29 -7.87 0.63
N PHE A 183 17.82 -6.88 -0.13
CA PHE A 183 18.50 -5.62 -0.37
C PHE A 183 17.48 -4.53 -0.69
N TYR A 184 17.93 -3.28 -0.63
CA TYR A 184 17.23 -2.14 -1.19
C TYR A 184 18.15 -1.32 -2.09
N VAL A 185 17.55 -0.45 -2.90
CA VAL A 185 18.21 0.53 -3.75
C VAL A 185 17.54 1.89 -3.57
N THR A 186 18.28 2.97 -3.78
CA THR A 186 17.72 4.32 -3.79
C THR A 186 17.21 4.67 -5.19
N ASP A 187 16.36 5.68 -5.30
CA ASP A 187 15.89 6.14 -6.62
C ASP A 187 17.03 6.76 -7.45
N ASP A 188 18.03 7.36 -6.78
CA ASP A 188 19.21 7.94 -7.42
C ASP A 188 20.23 6.89 -7.89
N ASP A 189 20.26 5.71 -7.27
CA ASP A 189 21.19 4.64 -7.61
C ASP A 189 20.52 3.26 -7.57
N ALA A 190 19.72 2.99 -8.60
CA ALA A 190 18.99 1.73 -8.78
C ALA A 190 19.88 0.52 -9.13
N ASP A 191 21.19 0.73 -9.35
CA ASP A 191 22.14 -0.30 -9.76
C ASP A 191 23.10 -0.71 -8.62
N THR A 192 23.08 0.01 -7.49
CA THR A 192 23.82 -0.30 -6.26
C THR A 192 22.91 -0.90 -5.19
N GLU A 193 23.09 -2.18 -4.91
CA GLU A 193 22.34 -2.89 -3.88
C GLU A 193 22.94 -2.67 -2.50
N ILE A 194 22.11 -2.22 -1.57
CA ILE A 194 22.44 -2.09 -0.16
C ILE A 194 21.78 -3.24 0.59
N PRO A 195 22.54 -4.08 1.34
CA PRO A 195 21.96 -5.17 2.12
C PRO A 195 20.86 -4.66 3.05
N MET A 196 19.75 -5.38 3.12
CA MET A 196 18.67 -5.03 4.03
C MET A 196 19.18 -5.08 5.48
N PRO A 197 19.06 -4.00 6.27
CA PRO A 197 19.43 -4.05 7.68
C PRO A 197 18.56 -5.03 8.45
N HIS A 198 19.05 -5.48 9.61
CA HIS A 198 18.21 -6.22 10.53
C HIS A 198 17.06 -5.33 11.02
N VAL A 199 15.82 -5.81 10.87
CA VAL A 199 14.62 -5.13 11.37
C VAL A 199 14.10 -5.91 12.57
N ASP A 200 14.05 -5.26 13.73
CA ASP A 200 13.57 -5.83 14.98
C ASP A 200 12.03 -5.83 15.04
N LYS A 201 11.41 -4.73 14.58
CA LYS A 201 9.98 -4.51 14.66
C LYS A 201 9.40 -3.91 13.39
N ILE A 202 8.13 -4.21 13.13
CA ILE A 202 7.34 -3.59 12.07
C ILE A 202 6.18 -2.82 12.68
N GLY A 203 5.84 -1.69 12.10
CA GLY A 203 4.79 -0.83 12.62
C GLY A 203 4.10 -0.01 11.54
N VAL A 204 2.99 0.61 11.93
CA VAL A 204 2.33 1.65 11.16
C VAL A 204 2.22 2.90 12.01
N VAL A 205 2.55 4.05 11.44
CA VAL A 205 2.21 5.34 12.05
C VAL A 205 0.95 5.85 11.37
N HIS A 206 -0.13 5.81 12.15
CA HIS A 206 -1.45 6.21 11.72
C HIS A 206 -1.65 7.69 12.02
N ILE A 207 -1.57 8.51 10.98
CA ILE A 207 -1.69 9.96 11.03
C ILE A 207 -3.13 10.32 10.70
N THR A 208 -3.84 10.89 11.66
CA THR A 208 -5.24 11.32 11.52
C THR A 208 -5.41 12.78 11.90
N GLU A 209 -6.56 13.36 11.54
CA GLU A 209 -6.91 14.71 11.99
C GLU A 209 -7.04 14.81 13.52
N SER A 210 -7.29 13.70 14.22
CA SER A 210 -7.39 13.65 15.69
C SER A 210 -6.07 13.38 16.41
N GLY A 211 -5.01 13.05 15.68
CA GLY A 211 -3.70 12.72 16.25
C GLY A 211 -2.95 11.63 15.49
N THR A 212 -1.71 11.42 15.91
CA THR A 212 -0.79 10.43 15.32
C THR A 212 -0.51 9.31 16.30
N TYR A 213 -0.63 8.07 15.84
CA TYR A 213 -0.48 6.87 16.68
C TYR A 213 0.45 5.85 16.05
N LEU A 214 1.43 5.36 16.80
CA LEU A 214 2.25 4.22 16.40
C LEU A 214 1.56 2.92 16.85
N HIS A 215 1.31 2.03 15.89
CA HIS A 215 0.85 0.68 16.16
C HIS A 215 1.94 -0.33 15.77
N GLU A 216 2.43 -1.08 16.75
CA GLU A 216 3.23 -2.28 16.46
C GLU A 216 2.36 -3.32 15.74
N LEU A 217 2.90 -3.90 14.69
CA LEU A 217 2.23 -4.92 13.88
C LEU A 217 2.67 -6.33 14.30
N GLY A 218 2.07 -7.35 13.69
CA GLY A 218 2.31 -8.75 14.07
C GLY A 218 3.78 -9.20 13.94
N PRO A 219 4.14 -10.37 14.50
CA PRO A 219 5.51 -10.88 14.43
C PRO A 219 5.98 -11.05 12.98
N ILE A 220 7.15 -10.50 12.66
CA ILE A 220 7.68 -10.44 11.28
C ILE A 220 7.66 -11.82 10.58
N ASN A 221 8.14 -12.88 11.25
CA ASN A 221 8.19 -14.21 10.64
C ASN A 221 6.81 -14.77 10.28
N MET A 222 5.86 -14.67 11.22
CA MET A 222 4.49 -15.15 11.00
C MET A 222 3.81 -14.34 9.88
N SER A 223 3.97 -13.02 9.89
CA SER A 223 3.42 -12.15 8.85
C SER A 223 4.08 -12.39 7.49
N PHE A 224 5.37 -12.71 7.45
CA PHE A 224 6.06 -13.05 6.20
C PHE A 224 5.59 -14.38 5.62
N ASP A 225 5.42 -15.42 6.45
CA ASP A 225 4.88 -16.72 6.01
C ASP A 225 3.48 -16.56 5.39
N GLU A 226 2.61 -15.76 6.02
CA GLU A 226 1.28 -15.46 5.48
C GLU A 226 1.33 -14.63 4.19
N PHE A 227 2.28 -13.68 4.08
CA PHE A 227 2.55 -12.99 2.82
C PHE A 227 2.94 -13.98 1.72
N LEU A 228 3.83 -14.94 1.98
CA LEU A 228 4.27 -15.94 0.99
C LEU A 228 3.11 -16.82 0.50
N HIS A 229 2.23 -17.26 1.39
CA HIS A 229 1.00 -17.98 1.01
C HIS A 229 0.13 -17.15 0.07
N THR A 230 -0.08 -15.88 0.40
CA THR A 230 -0.86 -14.94 -0.40
C THR A 230 -0.21 -14.70 -1.76
N ALA A 231 1.10 -14.47 -1.79
CA ALA A 231 1.88 -14.27 -3.00
C ALA A 231 1.80 -15.50 -3.93
N ALA A 232 1.83 -16.72 -3.39
CA ALA A 232 1.68 -17.95 -4.16
C ALA A 232 0.30 -18.06 -4.84
N LEU A 233 -0.78 -17.64 -4.16
CA LEU A 233 -2.11 -17.57 -4.74
C LEU A 233 -2.19 -16.54 -5.87
N THR A 234 -1.61 -15.35 -5.69
CA THR A 234 -1.56 -14.33 -6.75
C THR A 234 -0.69 -14.75 -7.94
N LYS A 235 0.45 -15.39 -7.71
CA LYS A 235 1.36 -15.85 -8.77
C LYS A 235 0.77 -16.98 -9.61
N SER A 236 -0.06 -17.83 -9.01
CA SER A 236 -0.70 -18.96 -9.70
C SER A 236 -1.95 -18.61 -10.50
N SER A 237 -2.33 -17.33 -10.62
CA SER A 237 -3.56 -16.90 -11.31
C SER A 237 -3.67 -17.39 -12.75
N ASP A 238 -2.59 -17.31 -13.51
CA ASP A 238 -2.60 -17.73 -14.93
C ASP A 238 -2.54 -19.25 -15.06
N ARG A 239 -1.79 -19.93 -14.18
CA ARG A 239 -1.80 -21.40 -14.08
C ARG A 239 -3.20 -21.94 -13.78
N ARG A 240 -3.99 -21.25 -12.94
CA ARG A 240 -5.37 -21.69 -12.66
C ARG A 240 -6.25 -21.70 -13.91
N LYS A 241 -6.05 -20.76 -14.84
CA LYS A 241 -6.80 -20.73 -16.11
C LYS A 241 -6.48 -21.95 -16.98
N SER A 242 -5.24 -22.44 -16.94
CA SER A 242 -4.82 -23.62 -17.70
C SER A 242 -5.20 -24.95 -17.06
N LEU A 243 -5.86 -24.96 -15.88
CA LEU A 243 -6.38 -26.19 -15.27
C LEU A 243 -7.68 -26.67 -15.93
N VAL A 244 -8.33 -25.80 -16.71
CA VAL A 244 -9.51 -26.17 -17.48
C VAL A 244 -9.05 -26.88 -18.75
N GLY A 245 -9.31 -28.19 -18.82
CA GLY A 245 -9.08 -28.98 -20.02
C GLY A 245 -10.20 -28.80 -21.06
N ASP A 246 -10.00 -29.40 -22.23
CA ASP A 246 -11.00 -29.39 -23.29
C ASP A 246 -12.31 -30.05 -22.86
N PRO A 247 -13.48 -29.60 -23.38
CA PRO A 247 -14.76 -30.25 -23.13
C PRO A 247 -14.73 -31.72 -23.55
N ILE A 248 -15.09 -32.63 -22.64
CA ILE A 248 -15.25 -34.05 -22.96
C ILE A 248 -16.60 -34.24 -23.65
N SER A 249 -16.57 -34.72 -24.90
CA SER A 249 -17.79 -35.01 -25.67
C SER A 249 -18.46 -36.30 -25.17
N ALA A 250 -19.78 -36.27 -25.00
CA ALA A 250 -20.55 -37.48 -24.75
C ALA A 250 -20.52 -38.40 -25.99
N LYS A 251 -20.48 -39.72 -25.78
CA LYS A 251 -20.68 -40.67 -26.88
C LYS A 251 -22.05 -40.40 -27.51
N ALA A 252 -22.10 -40.26 -28.84
CA ALA A 252 -23.36 -40.21 -29.57
C ALA A 252 -24.18 -41.46 -29.23
N ALA A 253 -25.46 -41.27 -28.87
CA ALA A 253 -26.38 -42.38 -28.71
C ALA A 253 -26.48 -43.10 -30.06
N VAL A 254 -26.11 -44.38 -30.08
CA VAL A 254 -26.31 -45.24 -31.26
C VAL A 254 -27.81 -45.42 -31.39
N ALA A 255 -28.38 -44.85 -32.46
CA ALA A 255 -29.79 -45.00 -32.83
C ALA A 255 -30.08 -46.41 -33.37
#